data_AF-A0A6P5AWI5-F1
#
_entry.id   AF-A0A6P5AWI5-F1
#
_cell.length_a   1.000
_cell.length_b   1.000
_cell.length_c   1.000
_cell.angle_alpha   90.00
_cell.angle_beta   90.00
_cell.angle_gamma   90.00
#
_symmetry.space_group_name_H-M   'P 1'
#
loop_
_entity.id
_entity.type
_entity.pdbx_description
1 polymer ?
#
loop_
_entity_poly.entity_id
_entity_poly.type
_entity_poly.pdbx_seq_one_letter_code
_entity_poly.pdbx_strand_id
1 'polypeptide(L)'
;MKLLLLLAVLGAAAAAEQSSWSLWWWWPFSDSVAVPHWNDLKVGWGINPLTSFQSLPRTRSEATKQGWTMYGRATCAGTYWQGLRMIYQDDPAVILLFDRNGFIAGMQMGVKQSDLPADRSVPPRDVIPPWVQDRNNDMWLITTYFVRPDTICTVGRTATEFEAKGTGTDLYLQIGASPRTDFVIIPKYEKDIQGTDWTPGKCFWTMGKHYFKNLRENMRCEELYPLFPLYNDGKLNAFGLIVGASVPSPTSRYESPIASKTFYQLFMTPVPKCLQRHTEEKGLTTLHVFLESDPRLNNFC
;
A
#
# COMPACT_ATOMS: atom_id res chain seq x y z
N MET A 1 -25.95 -37.46 -83.96
CA MET A 1 -25.05 -37.01 -85.04
C MET A 1 -24.25 -35.83 -84.49
N LYS A 2 -22.90 -35.93 -84.48
CA LYS A 2 -21.87 -35.03 -83.86
C LYS A 2 -21.79 -35.14 -82.33
N LEU A 3 -20.80 -35.72 -81.63
CA LEU A 3 -19.33 -35.89 -81.73
C LEU A 3 -18.50 -34.72 -81.15
N LEU A 4 -17.52 -35.11 -80.29
CA LEU A 4 -16.31 -34.41 -79.75
C LEU A 4 -16.44 -33.60 -78.44
N LEU A 5 -15.85 -34.09 -77.31
CA LEU A 5 -14.46 -33.88 -76.78
C LEU A 5 -14.36 -32.55 -75.99
N LEU A 6 -13.73 -32.36 -74.82
CA LEU A 6 -12.68 -33.07 -74.05
C LEU A 6 -12.46 -32.29 -72.70
N LEU A 7 -12.05 -32.99 -71.60
CA LEU A 7 -11.20 -32.55 -70.44
C LEU A 7 -11.65 -31.32 -69.59
N ALA A 8 -11.62 -31.28 -68.24
CA ALA A 8 -10.68 -31.85 -67.26
C ALA A 8 -11.35 -31.90 -65.83
N VAL A 9 -11.24 -32.98 -65.03
CA VAL A 9 -10.22 -33.25 -63.96
C VAL A 9 -10.41 -32.30 -62.76
N LEU A 10 -10.69 -32.66 -61.49
CA LEU A 10 -10.58 -33.83 -60.59
C LEU A 10 -11.76 -33.76 -59.58
N GLY A 11 -12.41 -34.86 -59.16
CA GLY A 11 -11.98 -35.70 -58.02
C GLY A 11 -12.34 -35.02 -56.68
N ALA A 12 -13.21 -35.53 -55.79
CA ALA A 12 -13.51 -36.92 -55.46
C ALA A 12 -14.92 -37.11 -54.87
N ALA A 13 -15.45 -38.29 -55.18
CA ALA A 13 -16.45 -39.07 -54.44
C ALA A 13 -15.98 -39.33 -52.98
N ALA A 14 -16.78 -39.71 -52.00
CA ALA A 14 -18.20 -40.01 -51.88
C ALA A 14 -18.55 -40.06 -50.38
N ALA A 15 -19.84 -39.86 -50.11
CA ALA A 15 -20.71 -40.54 -49.13
C ALA A 15 -20.17 -40.75 -47.70
N ALA A 16 -20.78 -40.05 -46.73
CA ALA A 16 -21.83 -40.58 -45.84
C ALA A 16 -21.22 -41.45 -44.71
N GLU A 17 -21.48 -41.23 -43.42
CA GLU A 17 -22.79 -41.11 -42.78
C GLU A 17 -22.59 -40.53 -41.36
N GLN A 18 -23.66 -39.96 -40.82
CA GLN A 18 -23.72 -39.31 -39.51
C GLN A 18 -23.50 -40.29 -38.35
N SER A 19 -22.66 -39.93 -37.36
CA SER A 19 -22.94 -40.25 -35.96
C SER A 19 -22.22 -39.33 -34.97
N SER A 20 -23.03 -38.57 -34.23
CA SER A 20 -22.91 -38.28 -32.79
C SER A 20 -21.64 -37.60 -32.25
N TRP A 21 -21.83 -36.33 -31.89
CA TRP A 21 -21.34 -35.66 -30.67
C TRP A 21 -19.84 -35.71 -30.35
N SER A 22 -19.10 -34.70 -30.82
CA SER A 22 -18.07 -34.03 -30.00
C SER A 22 -17.62 -32.71 -30.65
N LEU A 23 -18.31 -31.63 -30.33
CA LEU A 23 -17.84 -30.26 -30.59
C LEU A 23 -16.75 -29.93 -29.56
N TRP A 24 -15.51 -30.31 -29.85
CA TRP A 24 -14.34 -29.73 -29.20
C TRP A 24 -14.09 -28.36 -29.83
N TRP A 25 -14.80 -27.35 -29.35
CA TRP A 25 -14.43 -25.96 -29.62
C TRP A 25 -13.10 -25.69 -28.93
N TRP A 26 -12.06 -25.53 -29.74
CA TRP A 26 -10.81 -24.91 -29.34
C TRP A 26 -11.11 -23.48 -28.88
N TRP A 27 -11.30 -23.29 -27.57
CA TRP A 27 -11.15 -21.97 -26.98
C TRP A 27 -9.65 -21.66 -26.97
N PRO A 28 -9.19 -20.51 -27.51
CA PRO A 28 -7.88 -20.05 -27.15
C PRO A 28 -7.93 -19.81 -25.65
N PHE A 29 -7.06 -20.48 -24.89
CA PHE A 29 -6.79 -20.08 -23.53
C PHE A 29 -6.42 -18.60 -23.59
N SER A 30 -7.35 -17.74 -23.16
CA SER A 30 -7.03 -16.37 -22.79
C SER A 30 -5.86 -16.48 -21.85
N ASP A 31 -4.69 -15.95 -22.25
CA ASP A 31 -3.59 -15.71 -21.31
C ASP A 31 -4.21 -15.03 -20.10
N SER A 32 -4.29 -15.74 -18.97
CA SER A 32 -4.76 -15.16 -17.73
C SER A 32 -3.79 -14.04 -17.43
N VAL A 33 -4.21 -12.78 -17.53
CA VAL A 33 -3.41 -11.63 -17.10
C VAL A 33 -2.94 -11.95 -15.69
N ALA A 34 -1.64 -12.08 -15.50
CA ALA A 34 -1.07 -12.43 -14.21
C ALA A 34 -1.56 -11.42 -13.18
N VAL A 35 -2.21 -11.90 -12.11
CA VAL A 35 -2.72 -11.02 -11.04
C VAL A 35 -1.53 -10.27 -10.45
N PRO A 36 -1.56 -8.91 -10.40
CA PRO A 36 -0.44 -8.15 -9.88
C PRO A 36 -0.20 -8.52 -8.41
N HIS A 37 1.06 -8.53 -7.98
CA HIS A 37 1.40 -8.81 -6.58
C HIS A 37 0.68 -7.85 -5.61
N TRP A 38 0.57 -6.57 -5.99
CA TRP A 38 -0.20 -5.59 -5.26
C TRP A 38 -1.62 -5.45 -5.84
N ASN A 39 -2.45 -6.45 -5.63
CA ASN A 39 -3.78 -6.55 -6.24
C ASN A 39 -4.90 -5.85 -5.47
N ASP A 40 -4.64 -5.27 -4.29
CA ASP A 40 -5.64 -4.54 -3.51
C ASP A 40 -4.98 -3.44 -2.65
N LEU A 41 -5.78 -2.74 -1.84
CA LEU A 41 -5.31 -1.79 -0.85
C LEU A 41 -6.21 -1.81 0.38
N LYS A 42 -5.64 -2.13 1.54
CA LYS A 42 -6.37 -2.22 2.82
C LYS A 42 -5.60 -1.55 3.94
N VAL A 43 -6.32 -1.16 4.99
CA VAL A 43 -5.72 -0.59 6.20
C VAL A 43 -6.31 -1.16 7.48
N GLY A 44 -5.53 -1.01 8.55
CA GLY A 44 -5.93 -1.42 9.88
C GLY A 44 -5.72 -2.90 10.11
N TRP A 45 -5.10 -3.23 11.23
CA TRP A 45 -4.95 -4.57 11.75
C TRP A 45 -5.65 -4.70 13.10
N GLY A 46 -6.23 -5.88 13.34
CA GLY A 46 -6.86 -6.19 14.61
C GLY A 46 -7.45 -7.59 14.62
N ILE A 47 -7.81 -8.05 15.81
CA ILE A 47 -8.41 -9.37 16.03
C ILE A 47 -9.86 -9.37 15.56
N ASN A 48 -10.55 -8.23 15.62
CA ASN A 48 -11.93 -8.12 15.17
C ASN A 48 -12.00 -8.05 13.64
N PRO A 49 -12.55 -9.08 12.96
CA PRO A 49 -12.58 -9.12 11.51
C PRO A 49 -13.50 -8.06 10.88
N LEU A 50 -14.39 -7.43 11.64
CA LEU A 50 -15.32 -6.41 11.13
C LEU A 50 -14.68 -5.03 11.04
N THR A 51 -13.64 -4.76 11.82
CA THR A 51 -12.97 -3.45 11.89
C THR A 51 -11.55 -3.46 11.32
N SER A 52 -11.03 -4.65 11.00
CA SER A 52 -9.65 -4.87 10.53
C SER A 52 -9.63 -5.17 9.04
N PHE A 53 -8.57 -4.73 8.36
CA PHE A 53 -8.39 -4.87 6.91
C PHE A 53 -9.48 -4.15 6.10
N GLN A 54 -9.76 -2.91 6.47
CA GLN A 54 -10.71 -2.05 5.76
C GLN A 54 -10.21 -1.78 4.34
N SER A 55 -11.01 -2.12 3.33
CA SER A 55 -10.68 -1.84 1.93
C SER A 55 -10.68 -0.34 1.64
N LEU A 56 -9.72 0.09 0.82
CA LEU A 56 -9.61 1.45 0.33
C LEU A 56 -9.89 1.51 -1.18
N PRO A 57 -10.55 2.57 -1.68
CA PRO A 57 -10.79 2.73 -3.11
C PRO A 57 -9.47 2.96 -3.85
N ARG A 58 -9.33 2.36 -5.03
CA ARG A 58 -8.11 2.48 -5.85
C ARG A 58 -8.30 3.36 -7.07
N THR A 59 -9.52 3.82 -7.32
CA THR A 59 -9.83 4.88 -8.28
C THR A 59 -10.58 6.03 -7.62
N ARG A 60 -10.45 7.24 -8.18
CA ARG A 60 -11.23 8.42 -7.74
C ARG A 60 -12.73 8.19 -7.86
N SER A 61 -13.16 7.48 -8.91
CA SER A 61 -14.58 7.18 -9.13
C SER A 61 -15.14 6.31 -8.00
N GLU A 62 -14.42 5.26 -7.59
CA GLU A 62 -14.78 4.45 -6.44
C GLU A 62 -14.76 5.27 -5.15
N ALA A 63 -13.74 6.10 -4.96
CA ALA A 63 -13.61 6.93 -3.78
C ALA A 63 -14.81 7.88 -3.62
N THR A 64 -15.19 8.58 -4.68
CA THR A 64 -16.39 9.44 -4.67
C THR A 64 -17.66 8.64 -4.37
N LYS A 65 -17.83 7.46 -4.97
CA LYS A 65 -19.00 6.59 -4.67
C LYS A 65 -19.04 6.13 -3.22
N GLN A 66 -17.87 5.94 -2.60
CA GLN A 66 -17.73 5.56 -1.20
C GLN A 66 -17.77 6.76 -0.23
N GLY A 67 -18.01 7.98 -0.72
CA GLY A 67 -18.15 9.19 0.12
C GLY A 67 -16.85 9.89 0.48
N TRP A 68 -15.75 9.59 -0.21
CA TRP A 68 -14.51 10.35 -0.09
C TRP A 68 -14.64 11.70 -0.78
N THR A 69 -14.09 12.75 -0.18
CA THR A 69 -14.14 14.13 -0.70
C THR A 69 -12.75 14.65 -0.99
N MET A 70 -12.65 15.56 -1.96
CA MET A 70 -11.40 16.25 -2.27
C MET A 70 -10.90 17.03 -1.05
N TYR A 71 -9.59 16.97 -0.78
CA TYR A 71 -9.00 17.58 0.42
C TYR A 71 -7.83 18.52 0.12
N GLY A 72 -7.92 19.75 0.61
CA GLY A 72 -6.98 20.81 0.28
C GLY A 72 -7.13 21.29 -1.17
N ARG A 73 -6.04 21.31 -1.93
CA ARG A 73 -6.04 21.92 -3.27
C ARG A 73 -6.72 21.05 -4.33
N ALA A 74 -7.22 21.72 -5.38
CA ALA A 74 -7.79 21.07 -6.56
C ALA A 74 -6.76 20.61 -7.61
N THR A 75 -5.52 21.11 -7.55
CA THR A 75 -4.48 20.77 -8.52
C THR A 75 -3.73 19.50 -8.13
N CYS A 76 -3.41 18.67 -9.12
CA CYS A 76 -2.62 17.46 -8.89
C CYS A 76 -1.19 17.80 -8.47
N ALA A 77 -0.52 18.66 -9.25
CA ALA A 77 0.91 18.94 -9.09
C ALA A 77 1.20 19.89 -7.93
N GLY A 78 2.30 19.64 -7.20
CA GLY A 78 2.64 20.46 -6.04
C GLY A 78 4.04 20.58 -5.56
N THR A 79 4.17 21.52 -4.63
CA THR A 79 5.37 21.73 -3.85
C THR A 79 5.57 20.57 -2.89
N TYR A 80 4.64 20.33 -1.95
CA TYR A 80 4.87 19.40 -0.83
C TYR A 80 4.38 17.97 -1.05
N TRP A 81 3.52 17.73 -2.04
CA TRP A 81 3.08 16.38 -2.43
C TRP A 81 2.67 16.38 -3.90
N GLN A 82 2.63 15.18 -4.49
CA GLN A 82 2.01 14.95 -5.80
C GLN A 82 0.71 14.18 -5.63
N GLY A 83 -0.27 14.48 -6.47
CA GLY A 83 -1.53 13.77 -6.50
C GLY A 83 -2.70 14.59 -5.95
N LEU A 84 -3.88 14.15 -6.36
CA LEU A 84 -5.17 14.66 -5.93
C LEU A 84 -5.54 13.99 -4.61
N ARG A 85 -5.63 14.77 -3.54
CA ARG A 85 -5.93 14.28 -2.20
C ARG A 85 -7.43 14.04 -2.03
N MET A 86 -7.78 12.90 -1.46
CA MET A 86 -9.13 12.64 -0.97
C MET A 86 -9.10 12.11 0.46
N ILE A 87 -10.04 12.57 1.29
CA ILE A 87 -10.21 12.18 2.69
C ILE A 87 -11.61 11.62 2.92
N TYR A 88 -11.76 10.75 3.91
CA TYR A 88 -13.05 10.19 4.30
C TYR A 88 -13.43 10.67 5.69
N GLN A 89 -14.60 11.30 5.82
CA GLN A 89 -15.15 11.79 7.10
C GLN A 89 -14.18 12.67 7.92
N ASP A 90 -13.36 13.49 7.26
CA ASP A 90 -12.33 14.34 7.88
C ASP A 90 -11.34 13.56 8.80
N ASP A 91 -11.19 12.26 8.56
CA ASP A 91 -10.26 11.42 9.30
C ASP A 91 -8.87 11.43 8.65
N PRO A 92 -7.86 12.01 9.32
CA PRO A 92 -6.53 12.16 8.73
C PRO A 92 -5.73 10.84 8.75
N ALA A 93 -6.24 9.76 9.35
CA ALA A 93 -5.58 8.45 9.36
C ALA A 93 -5.22 7.97 7.94
N VAL A 94 -6.09 8.22 6.97
CA VAL A 94 -5.84 7.90 5.56
C VAL A 94 -6.27 9.04 4.67
N ILE A 95 -5.31 9.65 3.98
CA ILE A 95 -5.53 10.58 2.89
C ILE A 95 -5.02 9.93 1.60
N LEU A 96 -5.90 9.63 0.66
CA LEU A 96 -5.53 8.98 -0.59
C LEU A 96 -4.98 9.99 -1.59
N LEU A 97 -3.93 9.61 -2.32
CA LEU A 97 -3.33 10.40 -3.39
C LEU A 97 -3.62 9.73 -4.72
N PHE A 98 -4.39 10.37 -5.58
CA PHE A 98 -4.66 9.87 -6.93
C PHE A 98 -3.80 10.58 -7.97
N ASP A 99 -3.37 9.86 -9.00
CA ASP A 99 -2.73 10.46 -10.17
C ASP A 99 -3.72 11.33 -10.98
N ARG A 100 -3.18 12.04 -11.97
CA ARG A 100 -3.99 12.93 -12.82
C ARG A 100 -5.10 12.22 -13.61
N ASN A 101 -4.99 10.90 -13.81
CA ASN A 101 -5.97 10.08 -14.52
C ASN A 101 -6.95 9.40 -13.55
N GLY A 102 -6.72 9.52 -12.25
CA GLY A 102 -7.62 9.08 -11.20
C GLY A 102 -7.32 7.70 -10.61
N PHE A 103 -6.14 7.13 -10.83
CA PHE A 103 -5.71 5.87 -10.20
C PHE A 103 -4.86 6.13 -8.95
N ILE A 104 -4.96 5.27 -7.94
CA ILE A 104 -4.30 5.42 -6.63
C ILE A 104 -2.76 5.46 -6.72
N ALA A 105 -2.15 6.62 -6.51
CA ALA A 105 -0.72 6.81 -6.66
C ALA A 105 0.06 6.74 -5.33
N GLY A 106 -0.63 6.88 -4.20
CA GLY A 106 -0.03 6.90 -2.87
C GLY A 106 -1.04 7.20 -1.77
N MET A 107 -0.54 7.41 -0.57
CA MET A 107 -1.34 7.83 0.57
C MET A 107 -0.52 8.69 1.55
N GLN A 108 -1.23 9.35 2.45
CA GLN A 108 -0.66 10.04 3.59
C GLN A 108 -1.33 9.53 4.87
N MET A 109 -0.54 9.35 5.90
CA MET A 109 -1.04 9.28 7.28
C MET A 109 -0.83 10.65 7.90
N GLY A 110 -1.91 11.25 8.40
CA GLY A 110 -1.93 12.60 8.94
C GLY A 110 -2.32 12.64 10.41
N VAL A 111 -1.65 13.49 11.17
CA VAL A 111 -1.99 13.74 12.57
C VAL A 111 -2.22 15.23 12.76
N LYS A 112 -3.40 15.61 13.25
CA LYS A 112 -3.71 17.00 13.60
C LYS A 112 -2.80 17.43 14.74
N GLN A 113 -2.21 18.62 14.65
CA GLN A 113 -1.31 19.12 15.69
C GLN A 113 -2.04 19.31 17.02
N SER A 114 -3.35 19.57 17.00
CA SER A 114 -4.21 19.62 18.19
C SER A 114 -4.31 18.30 18.95
N ASP A 115 -4.07 17.18 18.27
CA ASP A 115 -4.21 15.83 18.82
C ASP A 115 -2.87 15.30 19.38
N LEU A 116 -1.80 16.10 19.26
CA LEU A 116 -0.46 15.74 19.72
C LEU A 116 -0.17 16.30 21.12
N PRO A 117 0.78 15.69 21.86
CA PRO A 117 1.21 16.20 23.16
C PRO A 117 1.62 17.68 23.11
N ALA A 118 1.16 18.46 24.09
CA ALA A 118 1.43 19.90 24.17
C ALA A 118 2.92 20.27 24.28
N ASP A 119 3.76 19.33 24.72
CA ASP A 119 5.22 19.48 24.80
C ASP A 119 5.91 19.47 23.42
N ARG A 120 5.16 19.22 22.34
CA ARG A 120 5.64 19.12 20.96
C ARG A 120 6.74 18.07 20.78
N SER A 121 6.70 17.00 21.60
CA SER A 121 7.64 15.88 21.49
C SER A 121 7.38 14.97 20.29
N VAL A 122 6.23 15.13 19.63
CA VAL A 122 5.85 14.36 18.42
C VAL A 122 5.56 15.33 17.26
N PRO A 123 6.10 15.08 16.05
CA PRO A 123 7.16 14.12 15.78
C PRO A 123 8.49 14.51 16.45
N PRO A 124 9.29 13.56 16.93
CA PRO A 124 10.61 13.86 17.48
C PRO A 124 11.54 14.40 16.39
N ARG A 125 12.36 15.39 16.75
CA ARG A 125 13.28 16.06 15.79
C ARG A 125 14.25 15.09 15.12
N ASP A 126 14.68 14.05 15.84
CA ASP A 126 15.68 13.08 15.37
C ASP A 126 15.15 12.13 14.29
N VAL A 127 13.82 12.07 14.10
CA VAL A 127 13.15 11.24 13.08
C VAL A 127 12.41 12.09 12.04
N ILE A 128 12.86 13.33 11.86
CA ILE A 128 12.51 14.19 10.73
C ILE A 128 13.73 14.21 9.79
N PRO A 129 13.62 13.76 8.53
CA PRO A 129 12.44 13.20 7.83
C PRO A 129 12.01 11.80 8.31
N PRO A 130 10.77 11.32 8.02
CA PRO A 130 9.90 11.67 6.87
C PRO A 130 8.70 12.59 7.17
N TRP A 131 8.60 13.12 8.38
CA TRP A 131 7.47 14.00 8.73
C TRP A 131 7.50 15.32 7.97
N VAL A 132 6.39 15.63 7.29
CA VAL A 132 6.17 16.89 6.56
C VAL A 132 5.00 17.65 7.17
N GLN A 133 5.18 18.93 7.45
CA GLN A 133 4.12 19.77 8.01
C GLN A 133 3.19 20.30 6.91
N ASP A 134 1.90 19.99 6.98
CA ASP A 134 0.85 20.64 6.20
C ASP A 134 0.29 21.83 6.98
N ARG A 135 0.94 22.98 6.82
CA ARG A 135 0.60 24.22 7.53
C ARG A 135 -0.79 24.74 7.19
N ASN A 136 -1.32 24.41 6.02
CA ASN A 136 -2.63 24.90 5.59
C ASN A 136 -3.77 24.14 6.29
N ASN A 137 -3.49 22.96 6.81
CA ASN A 137 -4.48 22.08 7.43
C ASN A 137 -4.12 21.70 8.88
N ASP A 138 -3.08 22.32 9.42
CA ASP A 138 -2.57 22.09 10.79
C ASP A 138 -2.26 20.61 11.11
N MET A 139 -1.59 19.92 10.18
CA MET A 139 -1.24 18.50 10.34
C MET A 139 0.24 18.20 10.12
N TRP A 140 0.71 17.13 10.75
CA TRP A 140 1.91 16.41 10.37
C TRP A 140 1.55 15.23 9.47
N LEU A 141 2.32 15.04 8.39
CA LEU A 141 2.07 14.02 7.39
C LEU A 141 3.28 13.10 7.23
N ILE A 142 3.02 11.80 7.08
CA ILE A 142 3.95 10.86 6.44
C ILE A 142 3.36 10.50 5.10
N THR A 143 4.11 10.72 4.02
CA THR A 143 3.63 10.46 2.65
C THR A 143 4.36 9.28 2.04
N THR A 144 3.60 8.30 1.58
CA THR A 144 4.09 7.16 0.80
C THR A 144 3.46 7.15 -0.57
N TYR A 145 4.22 6.78 -1.59
CA TYR A 145 3.73 6.60 -2.96
C TYR A 145 3.91 5.15 -3.40
N PHE A 146 2.96 4.65 -4.18
CA PHE A 146 2.99 3.30 -4.77
C PHE A 146 3.56 3.33 -6.20
N VAL A 147 3.70 4.52 -6.76
CA VAL A 147 4.29 4.78 -8.07
C VAL A 147 5.27 5.95 -7.96
N ARG A 148 6.17 6.07 -8.94
CA ARG A 148 7.19 7.10 -8.92
C ARG A 148 6.55 8.51 -8.91
N PRO A 149 6.87 9.38 -7.92
CA PRO A 149 6.14 10.63 -7.70
C PRO A 149 6.16 11.63 -8.87
N ASP A 150 7.25 11.67 -9.64
CA ASP A 150 7.42 12.56 -10.80
C ASP A 150 6.43 12.30 -11.95
N THR A 151 5.89 11.08 -12.04
CA THR A 151 4.91 10.67 -13.05
C THR A 151 3.46 11.01 -12.68
N ILE A 152 3.14 11.13 -11.39
CA ILE A 152 1.77 11.17 -10.84
C ILE A 152 0.92 12.28 -11.49
N CYS A 153 1.49 13.47 -11.64
CA CYS A 153 0.77 14.64 -12.13
C CYS A 153 1.20 15.12 -13.51
N THR A 154 2.13 14.39 -14.17
CA THR A 154 2.60 14.69 -15.52
C THR A 154 1.90 13.77 -16.52
N VAL A 155 2.11 12.47 -16.39
CA VAL A 155 1.54 11.46 -17.29
C VAL A 155 0.38 10.72 -16.61
N GLY A 156 0.56 10.32 -15.34
CA GLY A 156 -0.34 9.39 -14.66
C GLY A 156 -0.29 7.99 -15.27
N ARG A 157 -0.99 7.02 -14.68
CA ARG A 157 -1.12 5.68 -15.27
C ARG A 157 -2.27 5.62 -16.26
N THR A 158 -2.14 4.74 -17.24
CA THR A 158 -3.26 4.27 -18.06
C THR A 158 -4.04 3.15 -17.37
N ALA A 159 -5.25 2.84 -17.84
CA ALA A 159 -6.02 1.71 -17.32
C ALA A 159 -5.27 0.38 -17.49
N THR A 160 -4.63 0.15 -18.64
CA THR A 160 -3.82 -1.06 -18.89
C THR A 160 -2.65 -1.18 -17.90
N GLU A 161 -1.97 -0.09 -17.60
CA GLU A 161 -0.90 -0.12 -16.58
C GLU A 161 -1.44 -0.37 -15.18
N PHE A 162 -2.60 0.20 -14.85
CA PHE A 162 -3.25 -0.03 -13.56
C PHE A 162 -3.66 -1.49 -13.39
N GLU A 163 -4.25 -2.12 -14.41
CA GLU A 163 -4.58 -3.55 -14.40
C GLU A 163 -3.33 -4.43 -14.26
N ALA A 164 -2.27 -4.12 -15.03
CA ALA A 164 -1.05 -4.94 -15.02
C ALA A 164 -0.19 -4.77 -13.76
N LYS A 165 -0.18 -3.58 -13.15
CA LYS A 165 0.68 -3.25 -11.99
C LYS A 165 -0.10 -3.20 -10.68
N GLY A 166 -1.42 -3.23 -10.73
CA GLY A 166 -2.29 -3.09 -9.56
C GLY A 166 -2.09 -1.75 -8.84
N THR A 167 -2.04 -1.79 -7.51
CA THR A 167 -1.89 -0.60 -6.65
C THR A 167 -0.61 0.18 -6.96
N GLY A 168 0.47 -0.50 -7.34
CA GLY A 168 1.73 0.15 -7.69
C GLY A 168 2.89 -0.82 -7.95
N THR A 169 4.08 -0.28 -8.18
CA THR A 169 5.28 -1.08 -8.49
C THR A 169 6.28 -1.13 -7.36
N ASP A 170 6.42 -0.05 -6.59
CA ASP A 170 7.40 0.13 -5.52
C ASP A 170 6.83 1.07 -4.45
N LEU A 171 7.43 1.05 -3.25
CA LEU A 171 7.03 1.92 -2.15
C LEU A 171 8.06 3.04 -1.99
N TYR A 172 7.62 4.27 -2.23
CA TYR A 172 8.44 5.47 -2.11
C TYR A 172 8.04 6.22 -0.83
N LEU A 173 8.97 6.42 0.09
CA LEU A 173 8.76 7.26 1.27
C LEU A 173 9.30 8.66 0.99
N GLN A 174 8.44 9.67 1.08
CA GLN A 174 8.86 11.06 0.96
C GLN A 174 9.71 11.46 2.17
N ILE A 175 10.87 12.05 1.92
CA ILE A 175 11.85 12.46 2.96
C ILE A 175 12.24 13.93 2.87
N GLY A 176 11.53 14.74 2.08
CA GLY A 176 11.84 16.16 1.95
C GLY A 176 10.73 16.97 1.32
N ALA A 177 11.05 18.23 1.04
CA ALA A 177 10.08 19.21 0.55
C ALA A 177 9.69 18.96 -0.92
N SER A 178 10.59 18.39 -1.73
CA SER A 178 10.34 18.09 -3.14
C SER A 178 10.00 16.61 -3.32
N PRO A 179 8.71 16.22 -3.41
CA PRO A 179 8.32 14.81 -3.53
C PRO A 179 8.83 14.13 -4.80
N ARG A 180 9.29 14.89 -5.80
CA ARG A 180 9.81 14.38 -7.08
C ARG A 180 11.26 13.91 -7.01
N THR A 181 11.99 14.33 -5.98
CA THR A 181 13.43 14.07 -5.83
C THR A 181 13.77 13.57 -4.44
N ASP A 182 13.02 14.02 -3.43
CA ASP A 182 13.31 13.80 -2.02
C ASP A 182 12.47 12.62 -1.52
N PHE A 183 12.80 11.44 -2.02
CA PHE A 183 12.22 10.19 -1.57
C PHE A 183 13.27 9.10 -1.44
N VAL A 184 13.00 8.13 -0.60
CA VAL A 184 13.73 6.85 -0.57
C VAL A 184 12.81 5.74 -1.07
N ILE A 185 13.40 4.75 -1.73
CA ILE A 185 12.68 3.55 -2.16
C ILE A 185 12.85 2.52 -1.05
N ILE A 186 11.74 1.99 -0.56
CA ILE A 186 11.75 0.85 0.35
C ILE A 186 12.03 -0.41 -0.48
N PRO A 187 13.00 -1.26 -0.09
CA PRO A 187 13.35 -2.43 -0.87
C PRO A 187 12.13 -3.30 -1.19
N LYS A 188 12.02 -3.71 -2.45
CA LYS A 188 10.87 -4.52 -2.90
C LYS A 188 11.02 -5.98 -2.49
N TYR A 189 12.24 -6.48 -2.45
CA TYR A 189 12.55 -7.85 -2.07
C TYR A 189 13.28 -7.89 -0.74
N GLU A 190 12.93 -8.84 0.11
CA GLU A 190 13.49 -9.00 1.45
C GLU A 190 15.01 -9.22 1.39
N LYS A 191 15.50 -9.96 0.39
CA LYS A 191 16.93 -10.16 0.18
C LYS A 191 17.72 -8.85 0.01
N ASP A 192 17.08 -7.80 -0.51
CA ASP A 192 17.72 -6.51 -0.77
C ASP A 192 17.71 -5.62 0.49
N ILE A 193 17.06 -6.06 1.58
CA ILE A 193 17.10 -5.39 2.89
C ILE A 193 18.34 -5.80 3.70
N GLN A 194 18.96 -6.93 3.36
CA GLN A 194 20.15 -7.41 4.07
C GLN A 194 21.31 -6.42 3.92
N GLY A 195 22.00 -6.11 5.02
CA GLY A 195 23.11 -5.14 5.03
C GLY A 195 22.69 -3.67 5.01
N THR A 196 21.38 -3.38 5.07
CA THR A 196 20.85 -2.03 5.29
C THR A 196 20.70 -1.73 6.79
N ASP A 197 20.18 -0.55 7.12
CA ASP A 197 19.90 -0.15 8.50
C ASP A 197 18.54 -0.65 9.02
N TRP A 198 17.86 -1.54 8.30
CA TRP A 198 16.63 -2.19 8.75
C TRP A 198 16.95 -3.43 9.58
N THR A 199 16.65 -3.37 10.88
CA THR A 199 16.79 -4.50 11.79
C THR A 199 15.64 -5.50 11.57
N PRO A 200 15.93 -6.80 11.39
CA PRO A 200 14.90 -7.83 11.22
C PRO A 200 14.11 -8.05 12.52
N GLY A 201 12.79 -7.97 12.42
CA GLY A 201 11.85 -8.40 13.45
C GLY A 201 11.45 -9.87 13.28
N LYS A 202 10.24 -10.21 13.74
CA LYS A 202 9.65 -11.55 13.59
C LYS A 202 8.52 -11.55 12.58
N CYS A 203 8.20 -12.76 12.13
CA CYS A 203 6.96 -12.99 11.40
C CYS A 203 5.79 -12.89 12.37
N PHE A 204 4.77 -12.14 12.00
CA PHE A 204 3.50 -12.13 12.71
C PHE A 204 2.38 -12.55 11.74
N TRP A 205 1.66 -13.60 12.12
CA TRP A 205 0.55 -14.15 11.35
C TRP A 205 -0.49 -13.05 11.04
N THR A 206 -0.91 -12.92 9.78
CA THR A 206 -1.76 -11.86 9.19
C THR A 206 -1.13 -10.48 8.97
N MET A 207 0.12 -10.25 9.40
CA MET A 207 0.83 -8.98 9.16
C MET A 207 2.01 -9.14 8.18
N GLY A 208 2.79 -10.22 8.34
CA GLY A 208 4.04 -10.45 7.64
C GLY A 208 5.29 -10.29 8.51
N LYS A 209 6.45 -10.35 7.88
CA LYS A 209 7.77 -10.25 8.51
C LYS A 209 8.15 -8.79 8.68
N HIS A 210 8.24 -8.36 9.94
CA HIS A 210 8.53 -6.96 10.27
C HIS A 210 10.00 -6.63 10.13
N TYR A 211 10.27 -5.40 9.71
CA TYR A 211 11.60 -4.79 9.71
C TYR A 211 11.52 -3.36 10.26
N PHE A 212 12.45 -3.00 11.14
CA PHE A 212 12.42 -1.70 11.82
C PHE A 212 13.76 -0.99 11.64
N LYS A 213 13.72 0.28 11.22
CA LYS A 213 14.94 1.04 10.95
C LYS A 213 15.70 1.33 12.25
N ASN A 214 16.99 1.00 12.28
CA ASN A 214 17.93 1.22 13.38
C ASN A 214 17.43 0.73 14.76
N LEU A 215 16.61 -0.32 14.79
CA LEU A 215 16.05 -0.85 16.03
C LEU A 215 17.14 -1.48 16.90
N ARG A 216 17.22 -1.07 18.15
CA ARG A 216 18.17 -1.57 19.15
C ARG A 216 17.52 -1.58 20.53
N GLU A 217 17.99 -2.46 21.41
CA GLU A 217 17.39 -2.61 22.75
C GLU A 217 17.51 -1.32 23.59
N ASN A 218 18.65 -0.64 23.51
CA ASN A 218 18.97 0.56 24.29
C ASN A 218 18.84 1.85 23.45
N MET A 219 17.76 2.02 22.70
CA MET A 219 17.41 3.29 22.05
C MET A 219 16.46 4.14 22.91
N ARG A 220 16.41 5.44 22.62
CA ARG A 220 15.31 6.30 23.07
C ARG A 220 14.09 6.05 22.18
N CYS A 221 12.89 6.21 22.72
CA CYS A 221 11.66 5.94 21.97
C CYS A 221 11.39 7.01 20.90
N GLU A 222 11.95 8.20 21.09
CA GLU A 222 12.00 9.28 20.12
C GLU A 222 12.79 8.93 18.85
N GLU A 223 13.60 7.86 18.88
CA GLU A 223 14.38 7.39 17.73
C GLU A 223 13.63 6.35 16.89
N LEU A 224 12.41 5.95 17.27
CA LEU A 224 11.60 5.03 16.48
C LEU A 224 11.21 5.67 15.15
N TYR A 225 11.75 5.11 14.07
CA TYR A 225 11.45 5.56 12.73
C TYR A 225 9.98 5.26 12.39
N PRO A 226 9.25 6.19 11.77
CA PRO A 226 7.79 6.11 11.74
C PRO A 226 7.25 5.27 10.57
N LEU A 227 8.10 4.49 9.90
CA LEU A 227 7.73 3.51 8.88
C LEU A 227 8.46 2.20 9.13
N PHE A 228 7.75 1.08 8.97
CA PHE A 228 8.31 -0.28 9.00
C PHE A 228 7.78 -1.11 7.82
N PRO A 229 8.63 -1.69 6.96
CA PRO A 229 8.17 -2.59 5.92
C PRO A 229 7.81 -3.98 6.44
N LEU A 230 6.91 -4.65 5.72
CA LEU A 230 6.45 -5.99 5.98
C LEU A 230 6.60 -6.85 4.71
N TYR A 231 7.20 -8.02 4.87
CA TYR A 231 7.44 -8.95 3.78
C TYR A 231 6.66 -10.24 3.96
N ASN A 232 6.27 -10.83 2.84
CA ASN A 232 5.67 -12.15 2.74
C ASN A 232 6.23 -12.82 1.50
N ASP A 233 6.66 -14.09 1.61
CA ASP A 233 7.33 -14.82 0.53
C ASP A 233 8.50 -14.01 -0.10
N GLY A 234 9.30 -13.35 0.76
CA GLY A 234 10.44 -12.56 0.35
C GLY A 234 10.12 -11.27 -0.43
N LYS A 235 8.86 -10.84 -0.52
CA LYS A 235 8.42 -9.64 -1.24
C LYS A 235 7.65 -8.68 -0.33
N LEU A 236 7.86 -7.38 -0.54
CA LEU A 236 7.15 -6.31 0.16
C LEU A 236 5.66 -6.38 -0.21
N ASN A 237 4.81 -6.69 0.74
CA ASN A 237 3.36 -6.85 0.54
C ASN A 237 2.54 -5.94 1.47
N ALA A 238 3.17 -5.42 2.52
CA ALA A 238 2.57 -4.48 3.45
C ALA A 238 3.63 -3.53 4.04
N PHE A 239 3.18 -2.51 4.73
CA PHE A 239 4.02 -1.66 5.58
C PHE A 239 3.16 -1.12 6.71
N GLY A 240 3.79 -0.61 7.75
CA GLY A 240 3.07 0.14 8.76
C GLY A 240 3.73 1.47 9.06
N LEU A 241 2.92 2.35 9.63
CA LEU A 241 3.32 3.68 10.05
C LEU A 241 3.12 3.80 11.57
N ILE A 242 3.99 4.57 12.23
CA ILE A 242 4.00 4.71 13.70
C ILE A 242 3.98 6.18 14.09
N VAL A 243 3.16 6.50 15.10
CA VAL A 243 3.17 7.77 15.82
C VAL A 243 3.44 7.50 17.29
N GLY A 244 4.44 8.17 17.86
CA GLY A 244 4.83 8.05 19.27
C GLY A 244 3.87 8.71 20.26
N ALA A 245 2.57 8.72 19.98
CA ALA A 245 1.50 9.23 20.82
C ALA A 245 0.18 8.51 20.51
N SER A 246 -0.78 8.54 21.45
CA SER A 246 -2.18 8.20 21.18
C SER A 246 -2.83 9.27 20.31
N VAL A 247 -3.34 8.89 19.14
CA VAL A 247 -4.02 9.79 18.19
C VAL A 247 -5.42 9.25 17.90
N PRO A 248 -6.48 10.07 18.03
CA PRO A 248 -7.83 9.64 17.71
C PRO A 248 -8.04 9.50 16.19
N SER A 249 -8.93 8.60 15.80
CA SER A 249 -9.39 8.43 14.40
C SER A 249 -10.91 8.26 14.43
N PRO A 250 -11.69 9.21 13.86
CA PRO A 250 -13.15 9.10 13.77
C PRO A 250 -13.65 7.81 13.11
N THR A 251 -12.85 7.22 12.22
CA THR A 251 -13.18 6.00 11.48
C THR A 251 -12.53 4.74 12.06
N SER A 252 -11.88 4.86 13.24
CA SER A 252 -11.18 3.76 13.93
C SER A 252 -10.15 3.03 13.05
N ARG A 253 -9.49 3.76 12.15
CA ARG A 253 -8.43 3.21 11.29
C ARG A 253 -7.07 3.19 11.99
N TYR A 254 -6.87 4.13 12.91
CA TYR A 254 -5.73 4.06 13.81
C TYR A 254 -5.86 2.88 14.77
N GLU A 255 -4.73 2.21 14.94
CA GLU A 255 -4.58 1.10 15.83
C GLU A 255 -3.86 1.57 17.09
N SER A 256 -4.24 1.03 18.23
CA SER A 256 -3.58 1.27 19.51
C SER A 256 -2.96 -0.02 20.02
N PRO A 257 -1.65 -0.26 19.77
CA PRO A 257 -0.96 -1.43 20.26
C PRO A 257 -1.03 -1.54 21.79
N ILE A 258 -1.11 -2.77 22.28
CA ILE A 258 -1.09 -3.05 23.72
C ILE A 258 0.28 -2.71 24.27
N ALA A 259 0.32 -1.91 25.33
CA ALA A 259 1.55 -1.53 26.03
C ALA A 259 2.13 -2.72 26.82
N SER A 260 2.78 -3.65 26.12
CA SER A 260 3.28 -4.88 26.72
C SER A 260 4.54 -5.36 26.00
N LYS A 261 5.63 -5.50 26.75
CA LYS A 261 6.87 -6.09 26.22
C LYS A 261 6.61 -7.46 25.58
N THR A 262 5.79 -8.29 26.21
CA THR A 262 5.43 -9.63 25.69
C THR A 262 4.68 -9.54 24.38
N PHE A 263 3.79 -8.55 24.22
CA PHE A 263 3.10 -8.31 22.96
C PHE A 263 4.07 -7.87 21.86
N TYR A 264 4.96 -6.91 22.14
CA TYR A 264 5.97 -6.46 21.18
C TYR A 264 6.95 -7.57 20.77
N GLN A 265 7.26 -8.50 21.68
CA GLN A 265 8.13 -9.66 21.40
C GLN A 265 7.56 -10.61 20.34
N LEU A 266 6.27 -10.49 19.98
CA LEU A 266 5.67 -11.27 18.89
C LEU A 266 6.18 -10.84 17.52
N PHE A 267 6.58 -9.57 17.34
CA PHE A 267 6.98 -9.02 16.04
C PHE A 267 8.29 -8.21 16.04
N MET A 268 8.80 -7.76 17.19
CA MET A 268 10.06 -7.02 17.32
C MET A 268 11.18 -7.89 17.90
N THR A 269 12.41 -7.75 17.39
CA THR A 269 13.62 -8.36 17.96
C THR A 269 14.85 -7.51 17.61
N PRO A 270 15.53 -6.87 18.59
CA PRO A 270 15.17 -6.78 20.00
C PRO A 270 13.93 -5.89 20.24
N VAL A 271 13.31 -5.98 21.42
CA VAL A 271 12.29 -5.01 21.85
C VAL A 271 12.99 -3.87 22.60
N PRO A 272 12.86 -2.59 22.19
CA PRO A 272 13.43 -1.46 22.92
C PRO A 272 12.94 -1.38 24.36
N LYS A 273 13.84 -1.16 25.32
CA LYS A 273 13.51 -1.05 26.75
C LYS A 273 12.56 0.11 27.07
N CYS A 274 12.56 1.15 26.24
CA CYS A 274 11.71 2.32 26.43
C CYS A 274 10.24 2.06 26.02
N LEU A 275 9.96 1.09 25.14
CA LEU A 275 8.73 1.05 24.35
C LEU A 275 7.46 0.82 25.19
N GLN A 276 7.53 -0.09 26.17
CA GLN A 276 6.39 -0.36 27.04
C GLN A 276 6.00 0.89 27.82
N ARG A 277 6.94 1.48 28.56
CA ARG A 277 6.70 2.68 29.37
C ARG A 277 6.26 3.87 28.51
N HIS A 278 6.88 4.08 27.35
CA HIS A 278 6.45 5.13 26.41
C HIS A 278 4.99 4.94 25.99
N THR A 279 4.59 3.70 25.69
CA THR A 279 3.21 3.40 25.29
C THR A 279 2.24 3.58 26.45
N GLU A 280 2.63 3.24 27.68
CA GLU A 280 1.82 3.48 28.89
C GLU A 280 1.65 4.99 29.18
N GLU A 281 2.70 5.80 29.00
CA GLU A 281 2.73 7.21 29.38
C GLU A 281 2.18 8.15 28.29
N LYS A 282 2.58 7.94 27.02
CA LYS A 282 2.27 8.82 25.89
C LYS A 282 1.33 8.17 24.86
N GLY A 283 1.24 6.85 24.89
CA GLY A 283 0.56 6.09 23.85
C GLY A 283 1.43 5.81 22.63
N LEU A 284 0.92 4.92 21.79
CA LEU A 284 1.50 4.57 20.50
C LEU A 284 0.33 4.37 19.54
N THR A 285 0.42 4.98 18.36
CA THR A 285 -0.56 4.80 17.29
C THR A 285 0.10 4.15 16.10
N THR A 286 -0.53 3.14 15.53
CA THR A 286 -0.06 2.49 14.31
C THR A 286 -1.13 2.50 13.22
N LEU A 287 -0.68 2.35 11.99
CA LEU A 287 -1.54 2.10 10.84
C LEU A 287 -0.84 1.09 9.95
N HIS A 288 -1.32 -0.15 9.92
CA HIS A 288 -0.90 -1.11 8.92
C HIS A 288 -1.60 -0.84 7.59
N VAL A 289 -0.84 -0.98 6.51
CA VAL A 289 -1.29 -0.84 5.12
C VAL A 289 -0.91 -2.12 4.38
N PHE A 290 -1.91 -2.78 3.80
CA PHE A 290 -1.76 -4.03 3.07
C PHE A 290 -2.04 -3.81 1.59
N LEU A 291 -1.22 -4.41 0.72
CA LEU A 291 -1.27 -4.20 -0.72
C LEU A 291 -1.92 -5.38 -1.46
N GLU A 292 -2.56 -6.28 -0.71
CA GLU A 292 -3.16 -7.50 -1.22
C GLU A 292 -4.61 -7.71 -0.78
N SER A 293 -5.31 -8.56 -1.50
CA SER A 293 -6.76 -8.79 -1.33
C SER A 293 -7.14 -9.55 -0.07
N ASP A 294 -6.29 -10.46 0.41
CA ASP A 294 -6.58 -11.26 1.62
C ASP A 294 -5.37 -11.44 2.53
N PRO A 295 -5.00 -10.40 3.29
CA PRO A 295 -3.89 -10.48 4.23
C PRO A 295 -4.07 -11.55 5.32
N ARG A 296 -5.30 -11.96 5.63
CA ARG A 296 -5.55 -12.94 6.71
C ARG A 296 -5.13 -14.34 6.33
N LEU A 297 -5.31 -14.69 5.05
CA LEU A 297 -4.98 -16.00 4.52
C LEU A 297 -3.58 -16.06 3.92
N ASN A 298 -3.07 -14.92 3.45
CA ASN A 298 -1.86 -14.89 2.65
C ASN A 298 -0.61 -14.44 3.43
N ASN A 299 -0.74 -13.75 4.58
CA ASN A 299 0.41 -13.23 5.32
C ASN A 299 0.86 -14.13 6.45
N PHE A 300 1.76 -15.03 6.13
CA PHE A 300 2.30 -16.01 7.06
C PHE A 300 3.82 -16.08 7.12
N CYS A 301 4.51 -15.33 6.24
CA CYS A 301 5.95 -15.38 6.02
C CYS A 301 6.46 -16.79 5.65
#